data_AF-A0A7X7E3E6-F1
#
_entry.id   AF-A0A7X7E3E6-F1
#
_cell.length_a   1.000
_cell.length_b   1.000
_cell.length_c   1.000
_cell.angle_alpha   90.00
_cell.angle_beta   90.00
_cell.angle_gamma   90.00
#
_symmetry.space_group_name_H-M   'P 1'
#
loop_
_entity.id
_entity.type
_entity.pdbx_description
1 polymer ?
#
loop_
_entity_poly.entity_id
_entity_poly.type
_entity_poly.pdbx_seq_one_letter_code
_entity_poly.pdbx_strand_id
1 'polypeptide(L)'
;MNTSTALYGADDYQLTDPVLLNAGPLTLSYVDGICKTIKLGEIEIVKRIYMALRDHIWNTVHPEITPAIFEKSETSFHLNFTAEHKKEDIHFVWDGDICGDETGTITFTMKGLALSTFKRNRIGLCILHPLALCTGRACKVITVDGVVLDQTFPDFISPFQPFKNIREIRYNVASIATVSILCEGDIFEMEDQRNWTDASFKTYSTPLALPIPVVVEKGTVINQTVKVSVSLEKPFRQTVPKPVEITIGPVSNQYTIPSLGVVWAKNEQITPFSAEMLQQLDLSHIRFDINCDSDTLVQQIEDAARICAHLHVSAELALFFSDAFEAELQFLLTALKTAQLTVSSFLLYKTDTAVTPSA
;
A
#
# COMPACT_ATOMS: atom_id res chain seq x y z
N MET A 1 33.34 -1.75 5.80
CA MET A 1 32.31 -2.81 5.61
C MET A 1 31.01 -2.18 6.02
N ASN A 2 30.15 -1.82 5.06
CA ASN A 2 28.94 -1.06 5.36
C ASN A 2 27.99 -1.91 6.19
N THR A 3 27.77 -1.41 7.38
CA THR A 3 27.04 -1.96 8.51
C THR A 3 25.54 -1.84 8.32
N SER A 4 24.87 -2.96 8.57
CA SER A 4 23.59 -3.04 9.29
C SER A 4 22.37 -2.35 8.66
N THR A 5 21.70 -3.07 7.78
CA THR A 5 20.27 -2.83 7.50
C THR A 5 19.47 -3.59 8.55
N ALA A 6 18.90 -2.88 9.53
CA ALA A 6 17.84 -3.44 10.37
C ALA A 6 16.50 -3.11 9.69
N LEU A 7 15.77 -4.15 9.30
CA LEU A 7 14.42 -4.04 8.74
C LEU A 7 13.42 -4.45 9.83
N TYR A 8 12.36 -3.67 10.00
CA TYR A 8 11.25 -3.98 10.90
C TYR A 8 10.19 -4.78 10.13
N GLY A 9 9.93 -6.01 10.55
CA GLY A 9 9.05 -6.99 9.90
C GLY A 9 9.37 -8.40 10.42
N ALA A 10 8.46 -9.36 10.23
CA ALA A 10 8.60 -10.71 10.77
C ALA A 10 9.95 -11.36 10.39
N ASP A 11 10.56 -12.10 11.32
CA ASP A 11 11.90 -12.72 11.16
C ASP A 11 11.98 -13.72 9.98
N ASP A 12 10.85 -14.08 9.40
CA ASP A 12 10.69 -14.93 8.22
C ASP A 12 10.58 -14.15 6.90
N TYR A 13 10.60 -12.80 6.93
CA TYR A 13 10.50 -11.96 5.75
C TYR A 13 11.82 -11.94 4.96
N GLN A 14 12.05 -12.98 4.16
CA GLN A 14 13.14 -12.99 3.19
C GLN A 14 12.79 -12.05 2.04
N LEU A 15 13.57 -10.97 1.90
CA LEU A 15 13.49 -10.13 0.72
C LEU A 15 14.02 -10.92 -0.49
N THR A 16 13.14 -11.22 -1.43
CA THR A 16 13.57 -11.69 -2.75
C THR A 16 14.27 -10.56 -3.47
N ASP A 17 15.54 -10.78 -3.85
CA ASP A 17 16.30 -9.81 -4.62
C ASP A 17 15.61 -9.56 -5.98
N PRO A 18 15.44 -8.29 -6.38
CA PRO A 18 14.80 -8.00 -7.66
C PRO A 18 15.62 -8.47 -8.86
N VAL A 19 14.95 -9.12 -9.81
CA VAL A 19 15.56 -9.53 -11.08
C VAL A 19 15.34 -8.43 -12.12
N LEU A 20 16.43 -7.83 -12.61
CA LEU A 20 16.38 -6.86 -13.70
C LEU A 20 16.28 -7.56 -15.07
N LEU A 21 15.34 -7.11 -15.90
CA LEU A 21 15.04 -7.67 -17.22
C LEU A 21 14.90 -6.54 -18.26
N ASN A 22 15.21 -6.86 -19.52
CA ASN A 22 15.17 -5.93 -20.64
C ASN A 22 14.17 -6.39 -21.71
N ALA A 23 13.40 -5.44 -22.26
CA ALA A 23 12.54 -5.63 -23.42
C ALA A 23 12.80 -4.46 -24.38
N GLY A 24 13.72 -4.65 -25.32
CA GLY A 24 14.21 -3.60 -26.21
C GLY A 24 14.66 -2.35 -25.42
N PRO A 25 14.02 -1.18 -25.62
CA PRO A 25 14.34 0.06 -24.89
C PRO A 25 13.81 0.11 -23.45
N LEU A 26 13.05 -0.90 -23.01
CA LEU A 26 12.45 -0.95 -21.68
C LEU A 26 13.29 -1.78 -20.72
N THR A 27 13.37 -1.33 -19.48
CA THR A 27 13.87 -2.11 -18.35
C THR A 27 12.75 -2.33 -17.34
N LEU A 28 12.75 -3.46 -16.65
CA LEU A 28 11.83 -3.72 -15.54
C LEU A 28 12.51 -4.51 -14.43
N SER A 29 11.97 -4.38 -13.22
CA SER A 29 12.40 -5.10 -12.03
C SER A 29 11.32 -6.10 -11.62
N TYR A 30 11.64 -7.39 -11.58
CA TYR A 30 10.71 -8.44 -11.17
C TYR A 30 10.97 -8.88 -9.74
N VAL A 31 9.90 -9.03 -8.94
CA VAL A 31 9.94 -9.58 -7.57
C VAL A 31 8.64 -10.34 -7.32
N ASP A 32 8.69 -11.65 -7.03
CA ASP A 32 7.55 -12.46 -6.55
C ASP A 32 6.22 -12.19 -7.26
N GLY A 33 6.18 -12.43 -8.57
CA GLY A 33 5.00 -12.24 -9.40
C GLY A 33 4.60 -10.79 -9.68
N ILE A 34 5.46 -9.84 -9.30
CA ILE A 34 5.23 -8.40 -9.48
C ILE A 34 6.26 -7.83 -10.46
N CYS A 35 5.80 -7.17 -11.51
CA CYS A 35 6.64 -6.25 -12.28
C CYS A 35 6.65 -4.90 -11.58
N LYS A 36 7.78 -4.53 -10.97
CA LYS A 36 8.03 -3.20 -10.41
C LYS A 36 8.81 -2.37 -11.43
N THR A 37 8.47 -1.09 -11.49
CA THR A 37 9.25 -0.04 -12.16
C THR A 37 9.67 -0.43 -13.59
N ILE A 38 8.74 -0.29 -14.53
CA ILE A 38 9.04 -0.36 -15.95
C ILE A 38 9.49 1.03 -16.39
N LYS A 39 10.69 1.11 -16.96
CA LYS A 39 11.31 2.36 -17.38
C LYS A 39 11.63 2.38 -18.87
N LEU A 40 11.51 3.57 -19.46
CA LEU A 40 12.15 3.93 -20.73
C LEU A 40 13.42 4.73 -20.40
N GLY A 41 14.57 4.04 -20.43
CA GLY A 41 15.81 4.54 -19.83
C GLY A 41 15.64 4.87 -18.34
N GLU A 42 15.73 6.16 -17.97
CA GLU A 42 15.54 6.59 -16.58
C GLU A 42 14.12 6.99 -16.23
N ILE A 43 13.24 7.13 -17.22
CA ILE A 43 11.88 7.60 -17.01
C ILE A 43 11.01 6.40 -16.62
N GLU A 44 10.51 6.39 -15.38
CA GLU A 44 9.48 5.43 -14.94
C GLU A 44 8.20 5.68 -15.73
N ILE A 45 7.78 4.69 -16.54
CA ILE A 45 6.56 4.75 -17.35
C ILE A 45 5.42 3.97 -16.70
N VAL A 46 5.72 2.92 -15.94
CA VAL A 46 4.78 2.16 -15.13
C VAL A 46 5.45 1.85 -13.79
N LYS A 47 4.79 2.19 -12.69
CA LYS A 47 5.33 1.98 -11.34
C LYS A 47 5.24 0.51 -10.92
N ARG A 48 4.14 -0.17 -11.26
CA ARG A 48 3.92 -1.56 -10.87
C ARG A 48 2.83 -2.23 -11.72
N ILE A 49 2.98 -3.52 -12.02
CA ILE A 49 1.91 -4.40 -12.48
C ILE A 49 1.90 -5.63 -11.58
N TYR A 50 0.74 -5.97 -11.02
CA TYR A 50 0.58 -7.07 -10.07
C TYR A 50 -0.84 -7.62 -10.09
N MET A 51 -1.01 -8.88 -9.68
CA MET A 51 -2.34 -9.46 -9.43
C MET A 51 -2.76 -9.18 -7.98
N ALA A 52 -4.02 -8.80 -7.77
CA ALA A 52 -4.61 -8.62 -6.45
C ALA A 52 -5.85 -9.48 -6.26
N LEU A 53 -5.88 -10.26 -5.17
CA LEU A 53 -7.07 -10.93 -4.66
C LEU A 53 -7.48 -10.28 -3.33
N ARG A 54 -8.71 -9.73 -3.30
CA ARG A 54 -9.33 -9.14 -2.11
C ARG A 54 -10.60 -9.89 -1.76
N ASP A 55 -10.70 -10.32 -0.51
CA ASP A 55 -11.89 -10.99 0.03
C ASP A 55 -13.09 -10.04 0.11
N HIS A 56 -14.20 -10.54 0.66
CA HIS A 56 -15.47 -9.81 0.79
C HIS A 56 -15.41 -8.60 1.76
N ILE A 57 -14.39 -8.49 2.60
CA ILE A 57 -14.17 -7.36 3.52
C ILE A 57 -12.91 -6.56 3.19
N TRP A 58 -12.37 -6.71 1.97
CA TRP A 58 -11.21 -5.98 1.45
C TRP A 58 -9.83 -6.37 1.99
N ASN A 59 -9.66 -7.50 2.69
CA ASN A 59 -8.32 -7.96 3.04
C ASN A 59 -7.57 -8.45 1.80
N THR A 60 -6.25 -8.24 1.76
CA THR A 60 -5.39 -8.93 0.77
C THR A 60 -5.26 -10.40 1.12
N VAL A 61 -5.57 -11.28 0.18
CA VAL A 61 -5.16 -12.68 0.25
C VAL A 61 -3.84 -12.80 -0.48
N HIS A 62 -2.74 -12.96 0.25
CA HIS A 62 -1.42 -13.11 -0.33
C HIS A 62 -1.24 -14.51 -0.93
N PRO A 63 -0.56 -14.64 -2.08
CA PRO A 63 -0.26 -15.94 -2.67
C PRO A 63 1.03 -16.54 -2.08
N GLU A 64 1.10 -17.86 -2.10
CA GLU A 64 2.38 -18.58 -2.20
C GLU A 64 2.76 -18.69 -3.67
N ILE A 65 4.00 -18.34 -4.03
CA ILE A 65 4.46 -18.27 -5.43
C ILE A 65 5.59 -19.26 -5.64
N THR A 66 5.50 -20.08 -6.69
CA THR A 66 6.59 -20.97 -7.09
C THR A 66 7.80 -20.16 -7.61
N PRO A 67 9.04 -20.64 -7.46
CA PRO A 67 10.19 -20.01 -8.11
C PRO A 67 9.94 -19.81 -9.61
N ALA A 68 10.12 -18.59 -10.09
CA ALA A 68 9.90 -18.28 -11.50
C ALA A 68 10.97 -18.92 -12.39
N ILE A 69 10.55 -19.41 -13.54
CA ILE A 69 11.43 -19.95 -14.58
C ILE A 69 11.72 -18.81 -15.56
N PHE A 70 13.00 -18.55 -15.83
CA PHE A 70 13.44 -17.42 -16.66
C PHE A 70 14.17 -17.90 -17.92
N GLU A 71 13.80 -17.32 -19.05
CA GLU A 71 14.56 -17.32 -20.29
C GLU A 71 14.86 -15.85 -20.62
N LYS A 72 16.13 -15.43 -20.63
CA LYS A 72 16.49 -14.03 -20.87
C LYS A 72 17.65 -13.89 -21.86
N SER A 73 17.54 -12.86 -22.69
CA SER A 73 18.59 -12.38 -23.58
C SER A 73 18.99 -10.95 -23.18
N GLU A 74 19.81 -10.30 -24.01
CA GLU A 74 20.16 -8.89 -23.79
C GLU A 74 18.97 -7.94 -23.98
N THR A 75 18.03 -8.29 -24.87
CA THR A 75 16.95 -7.41 -25.34
C THR A 75 15.54 -7.99 -25.18
N SER A 76 15.41 -9.21 -24.66
CA SER A 76 14.13 -9.88 -24.46
C SER A 76 14.17 -10.80 -23.24
N PHE A 77 12.99 -11.14 -22.74
CA PHE A 77 12.83 -12.16 -21.71
C PHE A 77 11.48 -12.85 -21.82
N HIS A 78 11.40 -14.03 -21.24
CA HIS A 78 10.19 -14.72 -20.91
C HIS A 78 10.34 -15.30 -19.51
N LEU A 79 9.32 -15.16 -18.68
CA LEU A 79 9.24 -15.85 -17.41
C LEU A 79 7.83 -16.35 -17.14
N ASN A 80 7.75 -17.42 -16.38
CA ASN A 80 6.48 -17.96 -15.89
C ASN A 80 6.62 -18.45 -14.44
N PHE A 81 5.49 -18.45 -13.73
CA PHE A 81 5.35 -18.93 -12.36
C PHE A 81 3.88 -19.29 -12.09
N THR A 82 3.65 -20.08 -11.03
CA THR A 82 2.32 -20.35 -10.49
C THR A 82 2.18 -19.70 -9.12
N ALA A 83 1.00 -19.18 -8.83
CA ALA A 83 0.66 -18.53 -7.58
C ALA A 83 -0.63 -19.11 -7.00
N GLU A 84 -0.59 -19.56 -5.74
CA GLU A 84 -1.73 -20.15 -5.01
C GLU A 84 -2.16 -19.22 -3.88
N HIS A 85 -3.40 -18.74 -3.95
CA HIS A 85 -4.05 -18.03 -2.85
C HIS A 85 -4.91 -19.01 -2.07
N LYS A 86 -4.60 -19.18 -0.78
CA LYS A 86 -5.34 -20.07 0.11
C LYS A 86 -5.57 -19.46 1.49
N LYS A 87 -6.82 -19.10 1.79
CA LYS A 87 -7.23 -18.54 3.08
C LYS A 87 -8.72 -18.75 3.28
N GLU A 88 -9.12 -19.35 4.40
CA GLU A 88 -10.53 -19.61 4.72
C GLU A 88 -11.26 -20.37 3.59
N ASP A 89 -12.30 -19.78 2.99
CA ASP A 89 -13.06 -20.35 1.87
C ASP A 89 -12.37 -20.14 0.51
N ILE A 90 -11.37 -19.26 0.43
CA ILE A 90 -10.67 -18.90 -0.80
C ILE A 90 -9.59 -19.93 -1.12
N HIS A 91 -9.72 -20.55 -2.29
CA HIS A 91 -8.69 -21.37 -2.92
C HIS A 91 -8.65 -21.05 -4.42
N PHE A 92 -7.66 -20.27 -4.84
CA PHE A 92 -7.51 -19.79 -6.21
C PHE A 92 -6.06 -19.93 -6.66
N VAL A 93 -5.84 -20.60 -7.78
CA VAL A 93 -4.51 -20.82 -8.36
C VAL A 93 -4.45 -20.14 -9.71
N TRP A 94 -3.33 -19.49 -10.03
CA TRP A 94 -3.14 -18.90 -11.35
C TRP A 94 -1.70 -19.01 -11.84
N ASP A 95 -1.57 -19.12 -13.15
CA ASP A 95 -0.30 -19.08 -13.85
C ASP A 95 -0.06 -17.65 -14.35
N GLY A 96 1.08 -17.10 -13.96
CA GLY A 96 1.60 -15.84 -14.46
C GLY A 96 2.59 -16.08 -15.58
N ASP A 97 2.39 -15.42 -16.71
CA ASP A 97 3.26 -15.47 -17.89
C ASP A 97 3.64 -14.04 -18.28
N ILE A 98 4.94 -13.75 -18.28
CA ILE A 98 5.46 -12.40 -18.57
C ILE A 98 6.51 -12.47 -19.66
N CYS A 99 6.24 -11.81 -20.77
CA CYS A 99 7.12 -11.74 -21.94
C CYS A 99 7.51 -10.30 -22.22
N GLY A 100 8.78 -10.08 -22.51
CA GLY A 100 9.31 -8.83 -23.03
C GLY A 100 10.03 -9.07 -24.35
N ASP A 101 9.67 -8.34 -25.39
CA ASP A 101 10.32 -8.45 -26.70
C ASP A 101 11.26 -7.28 -27.01
N GLU A 102 12.09 -7.48 -28.03
CA GLU A 102 13.07 -6.52 -28.52
C GLU A 102 12.47 -5.21 -29.06
N THR A 103 11.16 -5.16 -29.30
CA THR A 103 10.46 -3.97 -29.82
C THR A 103 10.06 -2.99 -28.72
N GLY A 104 10.21 -3.36 -27.45
CA GLY A 104 9.73 -2.55 -26.33
C GLY A 104 8.30 -2.85 -25.93
N THR A 105 7.88 -4.10 -26.09
CA THR A 105 6.59 -4.60 -25.61
C THR A 105 6.80 -5.54 -24.44
N ILE A 106 6.05 -5.31 -23.36
CA ILE A 106 5.95 -6.21 -22.20
C ILE A 106 4.50 -6.67 -22.09
N THR A 107 4.27 -7.97 -22.04
CA THR A 107 2.95 -8.58 -21.86
C THR A 107 2.94 -9.37 -20.56
N PHE A 108 2.00 -9.09 -19.67
CA PHE A 108 1.75 -9.85 -18.45
C PHE A 108 0.36 -10.48 -18.55
N THR A 109 0.33 -11.80 -18.68
CA THR A 109 -0.89 -12.59 -18.68
C THR A 109 -1.05 -13.33 -17.36
N MET A 110 -2.29 -13.34 -16.85
CA MET A 110 -2.71 -14.23 -15.77
C MET A 110 -3.79 -15.17 -16.30
N LYS A 111 -3.69 -16.45 -15.93
CA LYS A 111 -4.74 -17.45 -16.16
C LYS A 111 -5.00 -18.20 -14.88
N GLY A 112 -6.18 -18.02 -14.29
CA GLY A 112 -6.49 -18.53 -12.96
C GLY A 112 -7.75 -19.36 -12.91
N LEU A 113 -7.79 -20.25 -11.92
CA LEU A 113 -8.84 -21.22 -11.67
C LEU A 113 -9.25 -21.17 -10.20
N ALA A 114 -10.55 -20.99 -9.96
CA ALA A 114 -11.14 -21.15 -8.63
C ALA A 114 -11.26 -22.64 -8.28
N LEU A 115 -10.54 -23.09 -7.26
CA LEU A 115 -10.58 -24.47 -6.76
C LEU A 115 -11.64 -24.68 -5.66
N SER A 116 -12.17 -23.59 -5.12
CA SER A 116 -13.35 -23.53 -4.23
C SER A 116 -14.34 -22.45 -4.69
N THR A 117 -15.56 -22.47 -4.15
CA THR A 117 -16.50 -21.35 -4.27
C THR A 117 -16.24 -20.37 -3.13
N PHE A 118 -16.07 -19.08 -3.44
CA PHE A 118 -15.78 -18.03 -2.45
C PHE A 118 -16.34 -16.66 -2.86
N LYS A 119 -16.30 -15.70 -1.94
CA LYS A 119 -16.69 -14.29 -2.19
C LYS A 119 -15.47 -13.38 -2.30
N ARG A 120 -15.46 -12.49 -3.29
CA ARG A 120 -14.40 -11.50 -3.51
C ARG A 120 -14.93 -10.10 -3.76
N ASN A 121 -14.15 -9.09 -3.38
CA ASN A 121 -14.32 -7.72 -3.86
C ASN A 121 -13.44 -7.46 -5.08
N ARG A 122 -12.24 -8.04 -5.14
CA ARG A 122 -11.31 -7.87 -6.29
C ARG A 122 -10.55 -9.15 -6.61
N ILE A 123 -10.37 -9.42 -7.90
CA ILE A 123 -9.51 -10.47 -8.42
C ILE A 123 -9.04 -10.03 -9.81
N GLY A 124 -7.73 -9.94 -10.04
CA GLY A 124 -7.19 -9.55 -11.34
C GLY A 124 -5.97 -8.64 -11.28
N LEU A 125 -5.45 -8.27 -12.45
CA LEU A 125 -4.30 -7.40 -12.62
C LEU A 125 -4.63 -5.95 -12.23
N CYS A 126 -3.66 -5.31 -11.61
CA CYS A 126 -3.66 -3.91 -11.24
C CYS A 126 -2.39 -3.27 -11.80
N ILE A 127 -2.52 -2.05 -12.30
CA ILE A 127 -1.42 -1.25 -12.86
C ILE A 127 -1.30 0.03 -12.07
N LEU A 128 -0.11 0.33 -11.56
CA LEU A 128 0.20 1.59 -10.91
C LEU A 128 0.94 2.51 -11.87
N HIS A 129 0.41 3.71 -12.08
CA HIS A 129 0.97 4.74 -12.93
C HIS A 129 1.75 5.75 -12.07
N PRO A 130 2.97 6.13 -12.48
CA PRO A 130 3.83 6.99 -11.69
C PRO A 130 3.36 8.45 -11.70
N LEU A 131 3.20 9.06 -10.51
CA LEU A 131 2.75 10.45 -10.40
C LEU A 131 3.66 11.45 -11.13
N ALA A 132 4.98 11.27 -11.03
CA ALA A 132 5.97 12.15 -11.63
C ALA A 132 5.82 12.26 -13.16
N LEU A 133 5.41 11.17 -13.81
CA LEU A 133 5.10 11.20 -15.23
C LEU A 133 3.66 11.66 -15.45
N CYS A 134 2.69 11.07 -14.76
CA CYS A 134 1.29 11.14 -15.17
C CYS A 134 0.53 12.39 -14.69
N THR A 135 0.85 12.99 -13.54
CA THR A 135 0.04 14.10 -12.99
C THR A 135 -0.09 15.26 -13.98
N GLY A 136 -1.33 15.73 -14.23
CA GLY A 136 -1.62 16.82 -15.19
C GLY A 136 -1.38 16.47 -16.66
N ARG A 137 -0.99 15.23 -16.98
CA ARG A 137 -0.62 14.83 -18.33
C ARG A 137 -1.85 14.52 -19.16
N ALA A 138 -1.90 15.10 -20.37
CA ALA A 138 -2.86 14.72 -21.39
C ALA A 138 -2.67 13.26 -21.81
N CYS A 139 -3.77 12.52 -21.93
CA CYS A 139 -3.78 11.13 -22.34
C CYS A 139 -4.97 10.84 -23.25
N LYS A 140 -4.92 9.70 -23.95
CA LYS A 140 -6.06 9.14 -24.66
C LYS A 140 -6.52 7.89 -23.94
N VAL A 141 -7.80 7.84 -23.58
CA VAL A 141 -8.44 6.64 -23.05
C VAL A 141 -9.27 6.03 -24.17
N ILE A 142 -8.92 4.82 -24.59
CA ILE A 142 -9.73 4.02 -25.51
C ILE A 142 -10.59 3.11 -24.65
N THR A 143 -11.90 3.21 -24.85
CA THR A 143 -12.87 2.44 -24.07
C THR A 143 -13.08 1.04 -24.64
N VAL A 144 -13.75 0.14 -23.90
CA VAL A 144 -14.02 -1.22 -24.37
C VAL A 144 -14.89 -1.27 -25.62
N ASP A 145 -15.75 -0.27 -25.81
CA ASP A 145 -16.58 -0.05 -27.00
C ASP A 145 -15.84 0.67 -28.14
N GLY A 146 -14.55 0.97 -27.96
CA GLY A 146 -13.67 1.53 -29.00
C GLY A 146 -13.74 3.04 -29.15
N VAL A 147 -14.43 3.75 -28.26
CA VAL A 147 -14.45 5.22 -28.24
C VAL A 147 -13.10 5.73 -27.76
N VAL A 148 -12.56 6.72 -28.46
CA VAL A 148 -11.31 7.40 -28.09
C VAL A 148 -11.67 8.70 -27.39
N LEU A 149 -11.28 8.83 -26.12
CA LEU A 149 -11.52 10.00 -25.29
C LEU A 149 -10.20 10.73 -25.04
N ASP A 150 -10.14 12.01 -25.40
CA ASP A 150 -9.08 12.91 -24.94
C ASP A 150 -9.34 13.27 -23.48
N GLN A 151 -8.36 12.95 -22.63
CA GLN A 151 -8.46 13.03 -21.17
C GLN A 151 -7.20 13.65 -20.59
N THR A 152 -7.21 13.92 -19.30
CA THR A 152 -6.04 14.41 -18.56
C THR A 152 -6.01 13.74 -17.20
N PHE A 153 -4.85 13.21 -16.82
CA PHE A 153 -4.64 12.70 -15.47
C PHE A 153 -4.82 13.85 -14.46
N PRO A 154 -5.56 13.66 -13.36
CA PRO A 154 -5.87 14.74 -12.43
C PRO A 154 -4.63 15.42 -11.84
N ASP A 155 -4.58 16.76 -11.89
CA ASP A 155 -3.58 17.54 -11.14
C ASP A 155 -3.82 17.43 -9.63
N PHE A 156 -5.06 17.71 -9.21
CA PHE A 156 -5.51 17.59 -7.82
C PHE A 156 -6.09 16.20 -7.55
N ILE A 157 -6.15 15.83 -6.27
CA ILE A 157 -6.70 14.54 -5.83
C ILE A 157 -8.15 14.42 -6.31
N SER A 158 -8.43 13.37 -7.09
CA SER A 158 -9.79 13.02 -7.49
C SER A 158 -10.38 12.01 -6.50
N PRO A 159 -11.46 12.34 -5.77
CA PRO A 159 -12.11 11.40 -4.86
C PRO A 159 -12.93 10.31 -5.59
N PHE A 160 -13.12 10.45 -6.91
CA PHE A 160 -13.85 9.51 -7.78
C PHE A 160 -12.94 8.93 -8.86
N GLN A 161 -13.43 7.91 -9.59
CA GLN A 161 -12.68 7.29 -10.69
C GLN A 161 -12.38 8.31 -11.80
N PRO A 162 -11.11 8.65 -12.07
CA PRO A 162 -10.78 9.60 -13.13
C PRO A 162 -11.20 9.11 -14.51
N PHE A 163 -10.92 7.82 -14.80
CA PHE A 163 -11.24 7.18 -16.06
C PHE A 163 -12.04 5.90 -15.81
N LYS A 164 -13.02 5.63 -16.67
CA LYS A 164 -13.90 4.46 -16.59
C LYS A 164 -13.90 3.73 -17.92
N ASN A 165 -14.37 2.47 -17.90
CA ASN A 165 -14.57 1.67 -19.10
C ASN A 165 -13.32 1.52 -19.97
N ILE A 166 -12.14 1.46 -19.34
CA ILE A 166 -10.83 1.50 -19.99
C ILE A 166 -10.56 0.16 -20.67
N ARG A 167 -10.19 0.23 -21.95
CA ARG A 167 -9.51 -0.84 -22.67
C ARG A 167 -8.03 -0.53 -22.84
N GLU A 168 -7.71 0.72 -23.17
CA GLU A 168 -6.32 1.14 -23.37
C GLU A 168 -6.13 2.58 -22.89
N ILE A 169 -4.97 2.86 -22.31
CA ILE A 169 -4.54 4.23 -22.01
C ILE A 169 -3.26 4.52 -22.79
N ARG A 170 -3.22 5.66 -23.48
CA ARG A 170 -2.03 6.17 -24.16
C ARG A 170 -1.60 7.52 -23.60
N TYR A 171 -0.31 7.70 -23.36
CA TYR A 171 0.24 8.99 -22.94
C TYR A 171 1.68 9.18 -23.42
N ASN A 172 2.04 10.44 -23.66
CA ASN A 172 3.35 10.79 -24.20
C ASN A 172 4.40 10.91 -23.10
N VAL A 173 5.58 10.35 -23.36
CA VAL A 173 6.79 10.55 -22.57
C VAL A 173 7.62 11.63 -23.25
N ALA A 174 7.39 12.88 -22.81
CA ALA A 174 7.94 14.07 -23.46
C ALA A 174 7.73 14.03 -24.99
N SER A 175 8.73 14.43 -25.79
CA SER A 175 8.73 14.29 -27.26
C SER A 175 9.52 13.06 -27.72
N ILE A 176 9.62 12.02 -26.87
CA ILE A 176 10.51 10.87 -27.08
C ILE A 176 9.72 9.66 -27.53
N ALA A 177 8.62 9.37 -26.85
CA ALA A 177 7.83 8.17 -27.09
C ALA A 177 6.36 8.37 -26.69
N THR A 178 5.51 7.52 -27.24
CA THR A 178 4.15 7.27 -26.74
C THR A 178 4.13 5.92 -26.02
N VAL A 179 3.64 5.91 -24.78
CA VAL A 179 3.35 4.68 -24.03
C VAL A 179 1.90 4.29 -24.31
N SER A 180 1.67 3.00 -24.55
CA SER A 180 0.35 2.37 -24.65
C SER A 180 0.25 1.25 -23.61
N ILE A 181 -0.85 1.24 -22.86
CA ILE A 181 -1.19 0.18 -21.91
C ILE A 181 -2.55 -0.38 -22.27
N LEU A 182 -2.57 -1.55 -22.91
CA LEU A 182 -3.77 -2.29 -23.27
C LEU A 182 -4.12 -3.29 -22.15
N CYS A 183 -5.37 -3.29 -21.74
CA CYS A 183 -5.93 -4.17 -20.71
C CYS A 183 -7.03 -5.04 -21.34
N GLU A 184 -6.95 -6.35 -21.12
CA GLU A 184 -7.88 -7.33 -21.65
C GLU A 184 -8.33 -8.31 -20.57
N GLY A 185 -9.52 -8.89 -20.76
CA GLY A 185 -10.08 -9.92 -19.86
C GLY A 185 -11.03 -9.41 -18.77
N ASP A 186 -11.22 -8.09 -18.65
CA ASP A 186 -12.30 -7.46 -17.86
C ASP A 186 -12.42 -5.98 -18.29
N ILE A 187 -13.39 -5.26 -17.71
CA ILE A 187 -13.51 -3.81 -17.81
C ILE A 187 -12.64 -3.19 -16.73
N PHE A 188 -11.74 -2.29 -17.13
CA PHE A 188 -10.86 -1.59 -16.20
C PHE A 188 -11.37 -0.16 -15.93
N GLU A 189 -11.05 0.37 -14.76
CA GLU A 189 -11.23 1.77 -14.41
C GLU A 189 -10.02 2.26 -13.60
N MET A 190 -9.95 3.57 -13.37
CA MET A 190 -8.84 4.20 -12.66
C MET A 190 -9.30 4.74 -11.31
N GLU A 191 -8.44 4.63 -10.31
CA GLU A 191 -8.52 5.35 -9.03
C GLU A 191 -7.29 6.26 -8.89
N ASP A 192 -7.51 7.42 -8.30
CA ASP A 192 -6.42 8.26 -7.80
C ASP A 192 -6.08 7.82 -6.38
N GLN A 193 -5.00 7.06 -6.22
CA GLN A 193 -4.68 6.49 -4.92
C GLN A 193 -4.09 7.51 -3.94
N ARG A 194 -3.86 8.77 -4.37
CA ARG A 194 -3.54 9.87 -3.44
C ARG A 194 -4.67 10.09 -2.44
N ASN A 195 -5.91 9.75 -2.80
CA ASN A 195 -7.06 9.73 -1.89
C ASN A 195 -6.90 8.69 -0.75
N TRP A 196 -6.00 7.72 -0.92
CA TRP A 196 -5.62 6.69 0.05
C TRP A 196 -4.17 6.82 0.50
N THR A 197 -3.56 8.00 0.36
CA THR A 197 -2.15 8.31 0.71
C THR A 197 -1.07 7.60 -0.10
N ASP A 198 -1.44 6.81 -1.12
CA ASP A 198 -0.51 6.17 -2.03
C ASP A 198 -0.03 7.14 -3.13
N ALA A 199 1.26 7.07 -3.47
CA ALA A 199 1.87 7.91 -4.50
C ALA A 199 1.73 7.35 -5.93
N SER A 200 0.50 7.07 -6.38
CA SER A 200 0.19 6.59 -7.75
C SER A 200 -1.26 6.79 -8.17
N PHE A 201 -1.51 6.73 -9.49
CA PHE A 201 -2.83 6.35 -10.01
C PHE A 201 -2.87 4.84 -10.18
N LYS A 202 -4.04 4.22 -10.04
CA LYS A 202 -4.21 2.78 -10.20
C LYS A 202 -5.28 2.46 -11.22
N THR A 203 -4.92 1.70 -12.24
CA THR A 203 -5.90 1.04 -13.12
C THR A 203 -6.16 -0.38 -12.60
N TYR A 204 -7.43 -0.74 -12.45
CA TYR A 204 -7.85 -2.04 -11.92
C TYR A 204 -9.17 -2.49 -12.54
N SER A 205 -9.47 -3.76 -12.33
CA SER A 205 -10.77 -4.38 -12.55
C SER A 205 -11.26 -5.05 -11.26
N THR A 206 -12.51 -5.47 -11.14
CA THR A 206 -13.71 -5.10 -11.93
C THR A 206 -14.25 -3.73 -11.44
N PRO A 207 -15.06 -2.97 -12.21
CA PRO A 207 -15.51 -1.63 -11.78
C PRO A 207 -16.25 -1.61 -10.45
N LEU A 208 -15.98 -0.60 -9.60
CA LEU A 208 -16.55 -0.45 -8.26
C LEU A 208 -18.06 -0.17 -8.26
N ALA A 209 -18.61 0.28 -9.38
CA ALA A 209 -20.04 0.50 -9.52
C ALA A 209 -20.85 -0.81 -9.61
N LEU A 210 -20.19 -1.95 -9.88
CA LEU A 210 -20.86 -3.24 -9.90
C LEU A 210 -21.08 -3.78 -8.48
N PRO A 211 -22.12 -4.61 -8.25
CA PRO A 211 -22.40 -5.18 -6.93
C PRO A 211 -21.21 -5.97 -6.37
N ILE A 212 -20.92 -5.75 -5.10
CA ILE A 212 -19.92 -6.49 -4.31
C ILE A 212 -20.53 -6.97 -2.98
N PRO A 213 -20.04 -8.07 -2.40
CA PRO A 213 -19.05 -8.99 -2.96
C PRO A 213 -19.62 -9.87 -4.09
N VAL A 214 -18.75 -10.31 -5.00
CA VAL A 214 -19.10 -11.23 -6.10
C VAL A 214 -18.78 -12.66 -5.67
N VAL A 215 -19.69 -13.60 -5.92
CA VAL A 215 -19.44 -15.04 -5.75
C VAL A 215 -18.67 -15.56 -6.95
N VAL A 216 -17.54 -16.22 -6.71
CA VAL A 216 -16.75 -16.96 -7.70
C VAL A 216 -17.00 -18.43 -7.46
N GLU A 217 -17.65 -19.11 -8.40
CA GLU A 217 -17.93 -20.54 -8.27
C GLU A 217 -16.69 -21.38 -8.52
N LYS A 218 -16.58 -22.53 -7.83
CA LYS A 218 -15.55 -23.53 -8.13
C LYS A 218 -15.57 -23.89 -9.62
N GLY A 219 -14.40 -23.92 -10.24
CA GLY A 219 -14.22 -24.16 -11.66
C GLY A 219 -14.26 -22.90 -12.53
N THR A 220 -14.55 -21.73 -11.95
CA THR A 220 -14.49 -20.46 -12.69
C THR A 220 -13.05 -20.19 -13.14
N VAL A 221 -12.88 -19.95 -14.44
CA VAL A 221 -11.62 -19.52 -15.04
C VAL A 221 -11.64 -18.00 -15.22
N ILE A 222 -10.60 -17.33 -14.76
CA ILE A 222 -10.39 -15.89 -14.94
C ILE A 222 -9.12 -15.71 -15.75
N ASN A 223 -9.17 -14.93 -16.81
CA ASN A 223 -8.02 -14.66 -17.68
C ASN A 223 -7.92 -13.16 -17.90
N GLN A 224 -6.74 -12.58 -17.69
CA GLN A 224 -6.49 -11.17 -17.99
C GLN A 224 -5.09 -10.99 -18.57
N THR A 225 -4.96 -9.98 -19.41
CA THR A 225 -3.67 -9.61 -20.01
C THR A 225 -3.50 -8.10 -19.92
N VAL A 226 -2.32 -7.67 -19.51
CA VAL A 226 -1.87 -6.29 -19.61
C VAL A 226 -0.68 -6.25 -20.56
N LYS A 227 -0.78 -5.43 -21.61
CA LYS A 227 0.29 -5.21 -22.57
C LYS A 227 0.74 -3.76 -22.51
N VAL A 228 1.99 -3.55 -22.12
CA VAL A 228 2.69 -2.26 -22.16
C VAL A 228 3.54 -2.22 -23.41
N SER A 229 3.42 -1.18 -24.22
CA SER A 229 4.26 -0.98 -25.40
C SER A 229 4.69 0.47 -25.52
N VAL A 230 5.87 0.69 -26.10
CA VAL A 230 6.37 2.03 -26.42
C VAL A 230 6.57 2.19 -27.92
N SER A 231 6.07 3.30 -28.46
CA SER A 231 6.36 3.74 -29.83
C SER A 231 7.33 4.92 -29.74
N LEU A 232 8.57 4.72 -30.19
CA LEU A 232 9.60 5.76 -30.19
C LEU A 232 9.36 6.74 -31.34
N GLU A 233 9.27 8.04 -31.03
CA GLU A 233 9.20 9.10 -32.04
C GLU A 233 10.58 9.59 -32.48
N LYS A 234 11.60 9.36 -31.64
CA LYS A 234 13.01 9.69 -31.90
C LYS A 234 13.89 8.53 -31.44
N PRO A 235 15.08 8.35 -32.05
CA PRO A 235 16.06 7.40 -31.54
C PRO A 235 16.38 7.70 -30.08
N PHE A 236 16.01 6.79 -29.19
CA PHE A 236 16.29 6.92 -27.77
C PHE A 236 17.61 6.22 -27.47
N ARG A 237 18.57 6.94 -26.90
CA ARG A 237 19.83 6.34 -26.44
C ARG A 237 19.75 6.18 -24.93
N GLN A 238 19.76 4.94 -24.48
CA GLN A 238 19.83 4.61 -23.06
C GLN A 238 21.15 5.12 -22.50
N THR A 239 21.07 6.07 -21.57
CA THR A 239 22.21 6.52 -20.78
C THR A 239 22.34 5.63 -19.56
N VAL A 240 23.56 5.24 -19.20
CA VAL A 240 23.81 4.51 -17.95
C VAL A 240 23.36 5.41 -16.78
N PRO A 241 22.48 4.93 -15.88
CA PRO A 241 22.08 5.69 -14.71
C PRO A 241 23.32 6.09 -13.91
N LYS A 242 23.44 7.36 -13.58
CA LYS A 242 24.43 7.78 -12.57
C LYS A 242 23.91 7.33 -11.21
N PRO A 243 24.79 6.82 -10.32
CA PRO A 243 24.41 6.57 -8.94
C PRO A 243 23.77 7.82 -8.34
N VAL A 244 22.63 7.66 -7.68
CA VAL A 244 22.05 8.74 -6.88
C VAL A 244 22.94 8.90 -5.65
N GLU A 245 23.67 10.00 -5.60
CA GLU A 245 24.41 10.37 -4.41
C GLU A 245 23.49 11.15 -3.48
N ILE A 246 23.17 10.55 -2.34
CA ILE A 246 22.43 11.22 -1.27
C ILE A 246 23.46 11.74 -0.27
N THR A 247 23.74 13.04 -0.33
CA THR A 247 24.59 13.70 0.66
C THR A 247 23.72 14.18 1.82
N ILE A 248 23.94 13.63 3.02
CA ILE A 248 23.38 14.19 4.24
C ILE A 248 24.24 15.39 4.62
N GLY A 249 23.68 16.60 4.49
CA GLY A 249 24.37 17.84 4.87
C GLY A 249 24.70 17.88 6.36
N PRO A 250 25.58 18.82 6.79
CA PRO A 250 25.79 19.05 8.21
C PRO A 250 24.45 19.38 8.87
N VAL A 251 24.23 18.88 10.10
CA VAL A 251 23.02 19.14 10.90
C VAL A 251 22.94 20.64 11.19
N SER A 252 22.35 21.40 10.28
CA SER A 252 22.20 22.85 10.40
C SER A 252 20.94 23.23 11.16
N ASN A 253 19.92 22.37 11.11
CA ASN A 253 18.67 22.49 11.83
C ASN A 253 18.43 21.22 12.66
N GLN A 254 18.40 21.35 13.99
CA GLN A 254 17.88 20.31 14.86
C GLN A 254 16.36 20.41 14.85
N TYR A 255 15.70 19.56 14.09
CA TYR A 255 14.27 19.36 14.21
C TYR A 255 14.03 18.33 15.32
N THR A 256 13.19 18.67 16.29
CA THR A 256 12.71 17.70 17.27
C THR A 256 11.75 16.76 16.55
N ILE A 257 12.10 15.48 16.48
CA ILE A 257 11.18 14.43 16.02
C ILE A 257 10.09 14.31 17.10
N PRO A 258 8.80 14.21 16.74
CA PRO A 258 7.74 14.00 17.71
C PRO A 258 8.02 12.73 18.52
N SER A 259 7.72 12.78 19.82
CA SER A 259 7.75 11.60 20.68
C SER A 259 6.87 10.50 20.11
N LEU A 260 7.39 9.27 20.07
CA LEU A 260 6.65 8.11 19.61
C LEU A 260 6.00 7.41 20.80
N GLY A 261 4.75 7.00 20.64
CA GLY A 261 4.02 6.23 21.64
C GLY A 261 2.95 5.37 21.00
N VAL A 262 2.31 4.55 21.83
CA VAL A 262 1.26 3.61 21.40
C VAL A 262 0.06 3.71 22.33
N VAL A 263 -1.14 3.52 21.78
CA VAL A 263 -2.37 3.45 22.57
C VAL A 263 -2.49 2.09 23.23
N TRP A 264 -2.75 2.07 24.53
CA TRP A 264 -3.07 0.85 25.25
C TRP A 264 -4.49 0.37 24.90
N ALA A 265 -4.61 -0.86 24.42
CA ALA A 265 -5.91 -1.46 24.15
C ALA A 265 -6.65 -1.76 25.48
N LYS A 266 -7.92 -1.35 25.56
CA LYS A 266 -8.75 -1.58 26.75
C LYS A 266 -8.91 -3.09 27.01
N ASN A 267 -8.87 -3.47 28.28
CA ASN A 267 -9.05 -4.85 28.77
C ASN A 267 -7.97 -5.87 28.36
N GLU A 268 -6.86 -5.43 27.77
CA GLU A 268 -5.73 -6.31 27.48
C GLU A 268 -4.82 -6.49 28.71
N GLN A 269 -4.38 -7.72 28.94
CA GLN A 269 -3.37 -8.02 29.96
C GLN A 269 -1.98 -8.02 29.32
N ILE A 270 -1.02 -7.43 30.05
CA ILE A 270 0.37 -7.49 29.62
C ILE A 270 0.92 -8.90 29.80
N THR A 271 1.30 -9.53 28.68
CA THR A 271 2.04 -10.81 28.68
C THR A 271 3.54 -10.53 28.69
N PRO A 272 4.38 -11.48 29.16
CA PRO A 272 5.84 -11.34 29.11
C PRO A 272 6.36 -11.03 27.69
N PHE A 273 5.81 -11.69 26.68
CA PHE A 273 6.17 -11.45 25.27
C PHE A 273 5.82 -10.02 24.82
N SER A 274 4.60 -9.57 25.08
CA SER A 274 4.21 -8.19 24.72
C SER A 274 5.03 -7.14 25.48
N ALA A 275 5.40 -7.41 26.73
CA ALA A 275 6.22 -6.49 27.53
C ALA A 275 7.62 -6.33 26.91
N GLU A 276 8.25 -7.46 26.57
CA GLU A 276 9.55 -7.48 25.90
C GLU A 276 9.50 -6.71 24.57
N MET A 277 8.49 -6.97 23.74
CA MET A 277 8.32 -6.25 22.46
C MET A 277 8.12 -4.74 22.65
N LEU A 278 7.30 -4.32 23.61
CA LEU A 278 7.07 -2.90 23.88
C LEU A 278 8.33 -2.19 24.41
N GLN A 279 9.14 -2.86 25.23
CA GLN A 279 10.40 -2.31 25.71
C GLN A 279 11.43 -2.16 24.58
N GLN A 280 11.48 -3.08 23.62
CA GLN A 280 12.37 -3.00 22.47
C GLN A 280 12.05 -1.83 21.52
N LEU A 281 10.80 -1.34 21.51
CA LEU A 281 10.40 -0.19 20.69
C LEU A 281 10.91 1.16 21.20
N ASP A 282 11.44 1.23 22.43
CA ASP A 282 11.95 2.46 23.07
C ASP A 282 10.96 3.65 22.96
N LEU A 283 9.69 3.37 23.26
CA LEU A 283 8.62 4.36 23.17
C LEU A 283 8.77 5.43 24.25
N SER A 284 8.44 6.67 23.90
CA SER A 284 8.45 7.79 24.84
C SER A 284 7.28 7.74 25.83
N HIS A 285 6.13 7.20 25.40
CA HIS A 285 4.92 7.12 26.22
C HIS A 285 4.00 5.97 25.80
N ILE A 286 3.10 5.57 26.70
CA ILE A 286 1.90 4.78 26.40
C ILE A 286 0.70 5.68 26.61
N ARG A 287 -0.19 5.74 25.61
CA ARG A 287 -1.42 6.51 25.69
C ARG A 287 -2.55 5.68 26.29
N PHE A 288 -3.23 6.23 27.29
CA PHE A 288 -4.43 5.65 27.89
C PHE A 288 -5.65 6.54 27.63
N ASP A 289 -6.71 5.95 27.08
CA ASP A 289 -7.97 6.62 26.79
C ASP A 289 -8.97 6.40 27.94
N ILE A 290 -9.19 7.45 28.72
CA ILE A 290 -9.90 7.43 30.00
C ILE A 290 -11.15 8.31 29.92
N ASN A 291 -12.31 7.70 30.17
CA ASN A 291 -13.56 8.43 30.33
C ASN A 291 -13.66 8.90 31.78
N CYS A 292 -13.67 10.21 32.00
CA CYS A 292 -13.60 10.80 33.35
C CYS A 292 -14.91 10.70 34.13
N ASP A 293 -16.02 10.39 33.45
CA ASP A 293 -17.34 10.09 34.03
C ASP A 293 -17.52 8.59 34.39
N SER A 294 -16.53 7.75 34.11
CA SER A 294 -16.62 6.31 34.32
C SER A 294 -16.48 5.92 35.80
N ASP A 295 -17.35 5.02 36.26
CA ASP A 295 -17.25 4.38 37.59
C ASP A 295 -15.93 3.61 37.78
N THR A 296 -15.23 3.28 36.69
CA THR A 296 -13.94 2.56 36.71
C THR A 296 -12.72 3.47 36.61
N LEU A 297 -12.87 4.80 36.71
CA LEU A 297 -11.77 5.77 36.56
C LEU A 297 -10.55 5.43 37.42
N VAL A 298 -10.76 5.13 38.71
CA VAL A 298 -9.68 4.83 39.66
C VAL A 298 -8.91 3.59 39.21
N GLN A 299 -9.62 2.52 38.86
CA GLN A 299 -9.02 1.28 38.38
C GLN A 299 -8.21 1.51 37.09
N GLN A 300 -8.71 2.32 36.16
CA GLN A 300 -8.01 2.64 34.91
C GLN A 300 -6.70 3.39 35.16
N ILE A 301 -6.70 4.33 36.10
CA ILE A 301 -5.50 5.09 36.49
C ILE A 301 -4.48 4.20 37.21
N GLU A 302 -4.93 3.30 38.09
CA GLU A 302 -4.08 2.32 38.76
C GLU A 302 -3.46 1.32 37.78
N ASP A 303 -4.23 0.84 36.80
CA ASP A 303 -3.74 -0.04 35.75
C ASP A 303 -2.70 0.66 34.86
N ALA A 304 -2.96 1.91 34.48
CA ALA A 304 -2.00 2.73 33.75
C ALA A 304 -0.69 2.88 34.53
N ALA A 305 -0.76 3.17 35.83
CA ALA A 305 0.41 3.27 36.70
C ALA A 305 1.22 1.97 36.75
N ARG A 306 0.53 0.84 36.94
CA ARG A 306 1.16 -0.49 36.98
C ARG A 306 1.84 -0.84 35.66
N ILE A 307 1.19 -0.58 34.53
CA ILE A 307 1.71 -0.87 33.19
C ILE A 307 2.93 0.02 32.90
N CYS A 308 2.82 1.32 33.12
CA CYS A 308 3.92 2.28 32.94
C CYS A 308 5.13 1.95 33.83
N ALA A 309 4.90 1.57 35.08
CA ALA A 309 5.97 1.15 35.99
C ALA A 309 6.66 -0.13 35.51
N HIS A 310 5.90 -1.12 35.03
CA HIS A 310 6.44 -2.37 34.51
C HIS A 310 7.27 -2.18 33.22
N LEU A 311 6.82 -1.26 32.36
CA LEU A 311 7.46 -0.98 31.07
C LEU A 311 8.51 0.13 31.14
N HIS A 312 8.67 0.79 32.29
CA HIS A 312 9.56 1.92 32.49
C HIS A 312 9.32 3.09 31.52
N VAL A 313 8.05 3.38 31.23
CA VAL A 313 7.60 4.36 30.24
C VAL A 313 6.57 5.33 30.85
N SER A 314 6.51 6.57 30.37
CA SER A 314 5.55 7.56 30.86
C SER A 314 4.15 7.34 30.26
N ALA A 315 3.11 7.85 30.91
CA ALA A 315 1.75 7.86 30.37
C ALA A 315 1.47 9.15 29.60
N GLU A 316 0.78 9.03 28.46
CA GLU A 316 -0.03 10.10 27.89
C GLU A 316 -1.49 9.82 28.22
N LEU A 317 -2.19 10.77 28.85
CA LEU A 317 -3.56 10.56 29.26
C LEU A 317 -4.51 11.32 28.33
N ALA A 318 -5.27 10.57 27.53
CA ALA A 318 -6.39 11.07 26.77
C ALA A 318 -7.64 11.02 27.64
N LEU A 319 -8.06 12.19 28.13
CA LEU A 319 -9.12 12.37 29.12
C LEU A 319 -10.38 12.89 28.45
N PHE A 320 -11.47 12.13 28.56
CA PHE A 320 -12.77 12.47 27.97
C PHE A 320 -13.71 12.93 29.08
N PHE A 321 -14.13 14.19 29.03
CA PHE A 321 -15.01 14.81 30.01
C PHE A 321 -16.43 15.00 29.48
N SER A 322 -17.41 14.87 30.37
CA SER A 322 -18.80 15.23 30.09
C SER A 322 -19.06 16.72 30.37
N ASP A 323 -20.32 17.17 30.30
CA ASP A 323 -20.70 18.52 30.74
C ASP A 323 -20.49 18.74 32.26
N ALA A 324 -20.32 17.67 33.05
CA ALA A 324 -20.01 17.72 34.48
C ALA A 324 -18.50 17.77 34.79
N PHE A 325 -17.68 18.24 33.83
CA PHE A 325 -16.21 18.17 33.87
C PHE A 325 -15.55 18.71 35.14
N GLU A 326 -16.14 19.70 35.83
CA GLU A 326 -15.57 20.26 37.06
C GLU A 326 -15.49 19.20 38.18
N ALA A 327 -16.56 18.41 38.36
CA ALA A 327 -16.61 17.35 39.37
C ALA A 327 -15.68 16.19 38.98
N GLU A 328 -15.71 15.81 37.70
CA GLU A 328 -14.86 14.77 37.12
C GLU A 328 -13.37 15.11 37.26
N LEU A 329 -12.99 16.36 37.03
CA LEU A 329 -11.61 16.82 37.17
C LEU A 329 -11.14 16.72 38.63
N GLN A 330 -11.98 17.09 39.60
CA GLN A 330 -11.62 16.94 41.02
C GLN A 330 -11.42 15.47 41.41
N PHE A 331 -12.29 14.59 40.91
CA PHE A 331 -12.17 13.15 41.14
C PHE A 331 -10.91 12.57 40.49
N LEU A 332 -10.63 12.92 39.23
CA LEU A 332 -9.43 12.55 38.51
C LEU A 332 -8.15 13.00 39.22
N LEU A 333 -8.08 14.25 39.67
CA LEU A 333 -6.92 14.77 40.41
C LEU A 333 -6.67 14.00 41.70
N THR A 334 -7.73 13.48 42.34
CA THR A 334 -7.61 12.64 43.54
C THR A 334 -7.07 11.26 43.19
N ALA A 335 -7.54 10.65 42.10
CA ALA A 335 -7.02 9.39 41.59
C ALA A 335 -5.54 9.50 41.20
N LEU A 336 -5.16 10.54 40.45
CA LEU A 336 -3.79 10.79 39.99
C LEU A 336 -2.80 11.07 41.13
N LYS A 337 -3.23 11.69 42.23
CA LYS A 337 -2.35 11.88 43.41
C LYS A 337 -2.05 10.57 44.13
N THR A 338 -2.93 9.59 43.98
CA THR A 338 -2.86 8.30 44.69
C THR A 338 -2.07 7.28 43.86
N ALA A 339 -2.33 7.24 42.56
CA ALA A 339 -1.56 6.44 41.62
C ALA A 339 -0.24 7.15 41.33
N GLN A 340 0.89 6.53 41.69
CA GLN A 340 2.23 7.05 41.41
C GLN A 340 2.57 6.97 39.91
N LEU A 341 1.79 7.63 39.07
CA LEU A 341 1.86 7.59 37.62
C LEU A 341 2.65 8.80 37.10
N THR A 342 3.71 8.53 36.36
CA THR A 342 4.44 9.56 35.62
C THR A 342 3.70 9.87 34.33
N VAL A 343 3.15 11.08 34.23
CA VAL A 343 2.42 11.54 33.04
C VAL A 343 3.30 12.52 32.25
N SER A 344 3.53 12.24 30.97
CA SER A 344 4.27 13.12 30.05
C SER A 344 3.40 14.20 29.41
N SER A 345 2.13 13.88 29.16
CA SER A 345 1.19 14.73 28.42
C SER A 345 -0.27 14.40 28.79
N PHE A 346 -1.13 15.41 28.69
CA PHE A 346 -2.58 15.28 28.82
C PHE A 346 -3.24 15.76 27.53
N LEU A 347 -4.15 14.97 26.99
CA LEU A 347 -5.03 15.33 25.88
C LEU A 347 -6.45 15.43 26.44
N LEU A 348 -7.10 16.57 26.24
CA LEU A 348 -8.43 16.84 26.82
C LEU A 348 -9.48 16.81 25.72
N TYR A 349 -10.51 16.01 25.92
CA TYR A 349 -11.60 15.80 24.97
C TYR A 349 -12.97 16.00 25.65
N LYS A 350 -13.97 16.37 24.85
CA LYS A 350 -15.38 16.35 25.26
C LYS A 350 -16.05 15.11 24.67
N THR A 351 -16.76 14.35 25.49
CA THR A 351 -17.37 13.04 25.12
C THR A 351 -18.28 13.11 23.89
N ASP A 352 -19.05 14.20 23.74
CA ASP A 352 -20.09 14.34 22.70
C ASP A 352 -19.67 15.23 21.52
N THR A 353 -18.38 15.54 21.39
CA THR A 353 -17.87 16.34 20.28
C THR A 353 -16.94 15.50 19.42
N ALA A 354 -17.33 15.30 18.16
CA ALA A 354 -16.42 14.76 17.16
C ALA A 354 -15.25 15.73 17.01
N VAL A 355 -14.08 15.34 17.52
CA VAL A 355 -12.83 16.04 17.25
C VAL A 355 -12.24 15.46 15.98
N THR A 356 -12.37 16.17 14.87
CA THR A 356 -11.38 16.04 13.80
C THR A 356 -10.10 16.65 14.34
N PRO A 357 -8.92 16.01 14.22
CA PRO A 357 -7.67 16.71 14.46
C PRO A 357 -7.68 17.94 13.54
N SER A 358 -7.65 19.14 14.11
CA SER A 358 -7.40 20.35 13.34
C SER A 358 -6.00 20.19 12.74
N ALA A 359 -5.95 20.09 11.40
CA ALA A 359 -4.71 20.03 10.63
C ALA A 359 -3.84 21.27 10.86
#